data_AF-A0A074MHJ6-F1
#
_entry.id   AF-A0A074MHJ6-F1
#
_cell.length_a   1.000
_cell.length_b   1.000
_cell.length_c   1.000
_cell.angle_alpha   90.00
_cell.angle_beta   90.00
_cell.angle_gamma   90.00
#
_symmetry.space_group_name_H-M   'P 1'
#
loop_
_entity.id
_entity.type
_entity.pdbx_description
1 polymer ?
#
loop_
_entity_poly.entity_id
_entity_poly.type
_entity_poly.pdbx_seq_one_letter_code
_entity_poly.pdbx_strand_id
1 'polypeptide(L)'
;MRMTGRRLKAYLNPYTVNPIHPRNPWISLWWSASFPGLGHMALCRYVKGVILMLWELFINVHAHLNDAVLYSLTGQYALAKQVLDPRWFGFLLDWMVVRPRRKNHRKSAITTELFLLVHFQAHLEDKVRQTLWSNSALGLAKLDRPTPEKRA
;
A
#
# COMPACT_ATOMS: atom_id res chain seq x y z
N MET A 1 23.10 -6.86 25.76
CA MET A 1 22.25 -5.72 25.33
C MET A 1 21.86 -5.96 23.86
N ARG A 2 20.63 -6.43 23.58
CA ARG A 2 20.17 -6.67 22.18
C ARG A 2 19.75 -5.31 21.60
N MET A 3 20.50 -4.79 20.63
CA MET A 3 20.08 -3.62 19.88
C MET A 3 18.92 -4.02 18.97
N THR A 4 17.70 -3.67 19.39
CA THR A 4 16.48 -3.82 18.59
C THR A 4 16.70 -3.11 17.25
N GLY A 5 16.72 -3.86 16.14
CA GLY A 5 16.86 -3.30 14.81
C GLY A 5 15.83 -2.20 14.57
N ARG A 6 16.30 -0.98 14.31
CA ARG A 6 15.46 0.19 14.02
C ARG A 6 14.58 -0.13 12.81
N ARG A 7 13.31 -0.47 13.03
CA ARG A 7 12.34 -0.59 11.93
C ARG A 7 12.18 0.79 11.28
N LEU A 8 12.40 0.86 9.97
CA LEU A 8 12.20 2.09 9.20
C LEU A 8 10.71 2.48 9.30
N LYS A 9 10.38 3.50 10.11
CA LYS A 9 8.99 3.94 10.33
C LYS A 9 8.46 4.88 9.25
N ALA A 10 9.35 5.46 8.43
CA ALA A 10 8.98 6.40 7.38
C ALA A 10 9.84 6.16 6.13
N TYR A 11 9.17 6.06 4.98
CA TYR A 11 9.78 6.05 3.66
C TYR A 11 9.45 7.40 3.02
N LEU A 12 10.48 8.20 2.74
CA LEU A 12 10.36 9.51 2.13
C LEU A 12 10.99 9.44 0.75
N ASN A 13 10.20 9.77 -0.25
CA ASN A 13 10.63 9.95 -1.62
C ASN A 13 10.18 11.36 -2.03
N PRO A 14 10.88 12.12 -2.90
CA PRO A 14 10.42 13.44 -3.34
C PRO A 14 8.99 13.41 -3.92
N TYR A 15 8.56 12.25 -4.39
CA TYR A 15 7.25 12.03 -5.02
C TYR A 15 6.18 11.45 -4.09
N THR A 16 6.56 10.92 -2.93
CA THR A 16 5.64 10.24 -2.00
C THR A 16 6.15 10.32 -0.55
N VAL A 17 5.29 10.77 0.36
CA VAL A 17 5.59 10.74 1.81
C VAL A 17 4.63 9.79 2.51
N ASN A 18 5.13 8.92 3.38
CA ASN A 18 4.25 8.12 4.23
C ASN A 18 3.99 8.91 5.54
N PRO A 19 2.77 9.41 5.79
CA PRO A 19 2.49 10.15 7.02
C PRO A 19 2.63 9.20 8.21
N ILE A 20 3.41 9.63 9.21
CA ILE A 20 3.59 8.90 10.47
C ILE A 20 2.34 9.06 11.36
N HIS A 21 1.58 10.12 11.12
CA HIS A 21 0.35 10.40 11.85
C HIS A 21 -0.82 9.58 11.27
N PRO A 22 -1.56 8.83 12.11
CA PRO A 22 -2.74 8.11 11.67
C PRO A 22 -3.81 9.10 11.18
N ARG A 23 -4.23 8.97 9.92
CA ARG A 23 -5.37 9.73 9.38
C ARG A 23 -6.63 8.88 9.47
N ASN A 24 -7.76 9.53 9.71
CA ASN A 24 -9.05 8.86 9.69
C ASN A 24 -9.28 8.26 8.28
N PRO A 25 -9.42 6.92 8.16
CA PRO A 25 -9.58 6.25 6.87
C PRO A 25 -10.84 6.68 6.13
N TRP A 26 -11.88 7.14 6.84
CA TRP A 26 -13.14 7.56 6.25
C TRP A 26 -13.01 8.77 5.33
N ILE A 27 -12.20 9.77 5.72
CA ILE A 27 -11.95 10.93 4.86
C ILE A 27 -11.28 10.49 3.56
N SER A 28 -10.28 9.60 3.66
CA SER A 28 -9.59 9.09 2.48
C SER A 28 -10.50 8.24 1.58
N LEU A 29 -11.42 7.47 2.19
CA LEU A 29 -12.39 6.67 1.47
C LEU A 29 -13.38 7.56 0.71
N TRP A 30 -13.90 8.60 1.37
CA TRP A 30 -14.84 9.55 0.79
C TRP A 30 -14.21 10.30 -0.40
N TRP A 31 -12.99 10.82 -0.23
CA TRP A 31 -12.27 11.46 -1.34
C TRP A 31 -11.95 10.50 -2.47
N SER A 32 -11.66 9.22 -2.17
CA SER A 32 -11.44 8.20 -3.20
C SER A 32 -12.72 7.83 -3.96
N ALA A 33 -13.88 7.95 -3.31
CA ALA A 33 -15.18 7.68 -3.92
C ALA A 33 -15.67 8.84 -4.78
N SER A 34 -15.41 10.08 -4.35
CA SER A 34 -15.82 11.28 -5.11
C SER A 34 -14.91 11.56 -6.31
N PHE A 35 -13.60 11.46 -6.13
CA PHE A 35 -12.61 11.74 -7.18
C PHE A 35 -11.38 10.85 -6.98
N PRO A 36 -11.13 9.83 -7.82
CA PRO A 36 -9.97 8.94 -7.66
C PRO A 36 -8.63 9.69 -7.58
N GLY A 37 -8.49 10.83 -8.26
CA GLY A 37 -7.32 11.70 -8.15
C GLY A 37 -7.08 12.26 -6.74
N LEU A 38 -8.15 12.71 -6.06
CA LEU A 38 -8.07 13.27 -4.70
C LEU A 38 -7.77 12.21 -3.64
N GLY A 39 -8.25 10.98 -3.83
CA GLY A 39 -7.88 9.85 -2.96
C GLY A 39 -6.37 9.60 -2.93
N HIS A 40 -5.71 9.64 -4.09
CA HIS A 40 -4.25 9.48 -4.17
C HIS A 40 -3.47 10.65 -3.55
N MET A 41 -4.01 11.87 -3.62
CA MET A 41 -3.44 13.04 -2.94
C MET A 41 -3.63 12.95 -1.42
N ALA A 42 -4.75 12.42 -0.94
CA ALA A 42 -4.99 12.19 0.49
C ALA A 42 -3.98 11.20 1.11
N LEU A 43 -3.51 10.23 0.32
CA LEU A 43 -2.42 9.29 0.66
C LEU A 43 -1.01 9.86 0.41
N CYS A 44 -0.88 11.17 0.14
CA CYS A 44 0.38 11.84 -0.15
C CYS A 44 1.16 11.22 -1.33
N ARG A 45 0.45 10.65 -2.31
CA ARG A 45 1.02 10.14 -3.57
C ARG A 45 0.78 11.15 -4.70
N TYR A 46 1.40 12.31 -4.56
CA TYR A 46 1.09 13.51 -5.35
C TYR A 46 1.18 13.31 -6.86
N VAL A 47 2.27 12.70 -7.37
CA VAL A 47 2.46 12.54 -8.82
C VAL A 47 1.29 11.80 -9.48
N LYS A 48 0.87 10.67 -8.89
CA LYS A 48 -0.25 9.90 -9.42
C LYS A 48 -1.57 10.62 -9.22
N GLY A 49 -1.78 11.23 -8.06
CA GLY A 49 -3.00 11.96 -7.76
C GLY A 49 -3.22 13.15 -8.70
N VAL A 50 -2.18 13.94 -8.97
CA VAL A 50 -2.26 15.10 -9.88
C VAL A 50 -2.54 14.66 -11.31
N ILE A 51 -1.86 13.62 -11.83
CA ILE A 51 -2.12 13.12 -13.18
C ILE A 51 -3.57 12.65 -13.33
N LEU A 52 -4.07 11.88 -12.35
CA LEU A 52 -5.44 11.38 -12.34
C LEU A 52 -6.46 12.54 -12.24
N MET A 53 -6.19 13.53 -11.37
CA MET A 53 -7.04 14.70 -11.19
C MET A 53 -7.12 15.57 -12.45
N LEU A 54 -5.98 15.83 -13.11
CA LEU A 54 -5.95 16.60 -14.36
C LEU A 54 -6.68 15.87 -15.48
N TRP A 55 -6.49 14.55 -15.58
CA TRP A 55 -7.16 13.73 -16.59
C TRP A 55 -8.68 13.71 -16.40
N GLU A 56 -9.13 13.56 -15.17
CA GLU A 56 -10.55 13.60 -14.80
C GLU A 56 -11.16 14.97 -15.07
N LEU A 57 -10.45 16.05 -14.73
CA LEU A 57 -10.88 17.42 -15.02
C LEU A 57 -11.00 17.68 -16.53
N PHE A 58 -10.03 17.21 -17.32
CA PHE A 58 -10.04 17.35 -18.77
C PHE A 58 -11.29 16.70 -19.40
N ILE A 59 -11.59 15.46 -19.00
CA ILE A 59 -12.78 14.76 -19.50
C ILE A 59 -14.06 15.44 -19.02
N ASN A 60 -14.11 15.90 -17.76
CA ASN A 60 -15.29 16.55 -17.19
C ASN A 60 -15.66 17.83 -17.95
N VAL A 61 -14.66 18.64 -18.32
CA VAL A 61 -14.85 19.83 -19.16
C VAL A 61 -15.37 19.45 -20.55
N HIS A 62 -14.78 18.44 -21.19
CA HIS A 62 -15.21 18.00 -22.53
C HIS A 62 -16.59 17.31 -22.55
N ALA A 63 -16.99 16.68 -21.45
CA ALA A 63 -18.29 16.04 -21.32
C ALA A 63 -19.43 17.02 -21.00
N HIS A 64 -19.14 18.31 -20.75
CA HIS A 64 -20.10 19.30 -20.26
C HIS A 64 -20.87 18.83 -19.01
N LEU A 65 -20.19 18.07 -18.14
CA LEU A 65 -20.80 17.42 -16.97
C LEU A 65 -21.35 18.45 -15.96
N ASN A 66 -20.64 19.58 -15.79
CA ASN A 66 -21.08 20.67 -14.91
C ASN A 66 -22.41 21.29 -15.40
N ASP A 67 -22.55 21.51 -16.70
CA ASP A 67 -23.78 22.06 -17.28
C ASP A 67 -24.93 21.05 -17.16
N ALA A 68 -24.66 19.76 -17.41
CA ALA A 68 -25.63 18.68 -17.25
C ALA A 68 -26.13 18.55 -15.79
N VAL A 69 -25.25 18.71 -14.80
CA VAL A 69 -25.63 18.72 -13.37
C VAL A 69 -26.49 19.95 -13.06
N LEU A 70 -26.11 21.13 -13.54
CA LEU A 70 -26.89 22.35 -13.35
C LEU A 70 -28.32 22.21 -13.90
N TYR A 71 -28.46 21.72 -15.14
CA TYR A 71 -29.77 21.48 -15.75
C TYR A 71 -30.57 20.37 -15.05
N SER A 72 -29.89 19.38 -14.48
CA SER A 72 -30.55 18.33 -13.69
C SER A 72 -31.09 18.88 -12.37
N LEU A 73 -30.37 19.79 -11.72
CA LEU A 73 -30.81 20.43 -10.48
C LEU A 73 -31.97 21.41 -10.69
N THR A 74 -32.05 22.06 -11.86
CA THR A 74 -33.17 22.93 -12.23
C THR A 74 -34.39 22.17 -12.76
N GLY A 75 -34.34 20.83 -12.79
CA GLY A 75 -35.43 19.96 -13.26
C GLY A 75 -35.58 19.89 -14.78
N GLN A 76 -34.64 20.46 -15.55
CA GLN A 76 -34.65 20.50 -17.01
C GLN A 76 -33.91 19.29 -17.61
N TYR A 77 -34.40 18.09 -17.33
CA TYR A 77 -33.74 16.84 -17.72
C TYR A 77 -33.58 16.65 -19.25
N ALA A 78 -34.48 17.23 -20.05
CA ALA A 78 -34.40 17.16 -21.51
C ALA A 78 -33.18 17.91 -22.05
N LEU A 79 -32.91 19.10 -21.51
CA LEU A 79 -31.74 19.91 -21.85
C LEU A 79 -30.46 19.30 -21.29
N ALA A 80 -30.52 18.76 -20.06
CA ALA A 80 -29.38 18.05 -19.46
C ALA A 80 -28.88 16.90 -20.35
N LYS A 81 -29.78 16.13 -20.96
CA LYS A 81 -29.42 15.03 -21.88
C LYS A 81 -28.87 15.50 -23.22
N GLN A 82 -29.26 16.67 -23.70
CA GLN A 82 -28.76 17.22 -24.97
C GLN A 82 -27.36 17.83 -24.83
N VAL A 83 -27.08 18.44 -23.68
CA VAL A 83 -25.80 19.11 -23.42
C VAL A 83 -24.71 18.11 -23.05
N LEU A 84 -25.07 16.99 -22.41
CA LEU A 84 -24.13 15.94 -22.05
C LEU A 84 -23.63 15.20 -23.29
N ASP A 85 -22.32 15.25 -23.57
CA ASP A 85 -21.72 14.47 -24.65
C ASP A 85 -21.51 13.00 -24.20
N PRO A 86 -22.28 12.03 -24.75
CA PRO A 86 -22.21 10.64 -24.32
C PRO A 86 -20.87 9.97 -24.66
N ARG A 87 -20.08 10.49 -25.61
CA ARG A 87 -18.77 9.91 -25.96
C ARG A 87 -17.75 10.14 -24.85
N TRP A 88 -17.65 11.38 -24.37
CA TRP A 88 -16.72 11.74 -23.30
C TRP A 88 -17.18 11.17 -21.96
N PHE A 89 -18.49 11.14 -21.71
CA PHE A 89 -19.04 10.49 -20.52
C PHE A 89 -18.78 8.97 -20.51
N GLY A 90 -18.93 8.31 -21.67
CA GLY A 90 -18.57 6.91 -21.83
C GLY A 90 -17.09 6.64 -21.58
N PHE A 91 -16.20 7.54 -22.03
CA PHE A 91 -14.77 7.46 -21.76
C PHE A 91 -14.42 7.60 -20.28
N LEU A 92 -15.13 8.49 -19.55
CA LEU A 92 -14.99 8.61 -18.09
C LEU A 92 -15.36 7.29 -17.38
N LEU A 93 -16.51 6.70 -17.74
CA LEU A 93 -16.97 5.44 -17.17
C LEU A 93 -16.04 4.28 -17.50
N ASP A 94 -15.63 4.17 -18.76
CA ASP A 94 -14.68 3.14 -19.21
C ASP A 94 -13.37 3.28 -18.43
N TRP A 95 -12.81 4.49 -18.34
CA TRP A 95 -11.56 4.73 -17.60
C TRP A 95 -11.66 4.41 -16.10
N MET A 96 -12.79 4.72 -15.45
CA MET A 96 -13.00 4.43 -14.02
C MET A 96 -13.20 2.94 -13.75
N VAL A 97 -13.86 2.22 -14.65
CA VAL A 97 -14.23 0.80 -14.48
C VAL A 97 -13.14 -0.14 -15.02
N VAL A 98 -12.38 0.28 -16.03
CA VAL A 98 -11.39 -0.56 -16.71
C VAL A 98 -10.09 -0.62 -15.94
N ARG A 99 -10.06 -1.67 -15.10
CA ARG A 99 -8.92 -2.43 -14.57
C ARG A 99 -8.31 -1.92 -13.25
N PRO A 100 -8.81 -2.43 -12.10
CA PRO A 100 -7.88 -2.79 -11.05
C PRO A 100 -6.96 -3.88 -11.63
N ARG A 101 -5.77 -3.49 -12.09
CA ARG A 101 -4.69 -4.45 -12.36
C ARG A 101 -4.50 -5.20 -11.05
N ARG A 102 -4.98 -6.43 -10.96
CA ARG A 102 -4.72 -7.33 -9.84
C ARG A 102 -3.20 -7.40 -9.72
N LYS A 103 -2.64 -6.57 -8.85
CA LYS A 103 -1.27 -6.75 -8.41
C LYS A 103 -1.35 -8.04 -7.65
N ASN A 104 -0.77 -9.09 -8.21
CA ASN A 104 -0.54 -10.32 -7.49
C ASN A 104 0.37 -9.91 -6.32
N HIS A 105 -0.24 -9.57 -5.18
CA HIS A 105 0.48 -9.49 -3.93
C HIS A 105 0.85 -10.93 -3.63
N ARG A 106 1.91 -11.44 -4.27
CA ARG A 106 2.80 -12.35 -3.58
C ARG A 106 3.23 -11.57 -2.36
N LYS A 107 2.49 -11.74 -1.28
CA LYS A 107 2.97 -11.38 0.04
C LYS A 107 4.32 -12.09 0.11
N SER A 108 5.41 -11.34 0.03
CA SER A 108 6.59 -11.77 0.76
C SER A 108 6.09 -11.83 2.19
N ALA A 109 5.65 -13.02 2.60
CA ALA A 109 5.60 -13.36 3.99
C ALA A 109 7.00 -13.00 4.47
N ILE A 110 7.11 -11.90 5.23
CA ILE A 110 8.22 -11.73 6.12
C ILE A 110 7.99 -12.85 7.13
N THR A 111 8.45 -14.04 6.78
CA THR A 111 8.60 -15.16 7.70
C THR A 111 9.47 -14.59 8.78
N THR A 112 8.84 -14.29 9.92
CA THR A 112 9.57 -13.82 11.09
C THR A 112 10.28 -15.06 11.59
N GLU A 113 11.42 -15.39 10.99
CA GLU A 113 12.25 -16.49 11.43
C GLU A 113 12.71 -16.15 12.85
N LEU A 114 12.12 -16.81 13.83
CA LEU A 114 12.42 -16.61 15.23
C LEU A 114 13.73 -17.34 15.52
N PHE A 115 14.85 -16.63 15.44
CA PHE A 115 16.17 -17.20 15.76
C PHE A 115 16.33 -17.35 17.28
N LEU A 116 16.09 -18.56 17.79
CA LEU A 116 16.37 -18.95 19.16
C LEU A 116 17.84 -19.38 19.30
N LEU A 117 18.65 -18.52 19.90
CA LEU A 117 20.02 -18.86 20.30
C LEU A 117 19.99 -19.46 21.71
N VAL A 118 20.17 -20.77 21.79
CA VAL A 118 20.27 -21.51 23.06
C VAL A 118 21.75 -21.79 23.31
N HIS A 119 22.28 -21.26 24.41
CA HIS A 119 23.61 -21.66 24.86
C HIS A 119 23.49 -22.99 25.59
N PHE A 120 24.36 -23.92 25.24
CA PHE A 120 24.17 -25.29 25.67
C PHE A 120 25.50 -26.04 25.79
N GLN A 121 25.60 -26.92 26.78
CA GLN A 121 26.80 -27.73 27.05
C GLN A 121 26.96 -28.85 26.02
N ALA A 122 28.17 -29.15 25.56
CA ALA A 122 28.38 -30.09 24.44
C ALA A 122 27.71 -31.47 24.61
N HIS A 123 27.52 -31.94 25.86
CA HIS A 123 27.04 -33.29 26.14
C HIS A 123 25.55 -33.56 25.87
N LEU A 124 24.68 -32.56 25.67
CA LEU A 124 23.28 -32.81 25.31
C LEU A 124 22.79 -32.16 23.99
N GLU A 125 23.74 -31.93 23.07
CA GLU A 125 23.48 -31.36 21.74
C GLU A 125 22.35 -32.14 21.04
N ASP A 126 22.40 -33.47 21.14
CA ASP A 126 21.42 -34.36 20.50
C ASP A 126 20.02 -34.23 21.12
N LYS A 127 19.93 -34.03 22.45
CA LYS A 127 18.65 -33.85 23.16
C LYS A 127 17.99 -32.52 22.81
N VAL A 128 18.78 -31.46 22.69
CA VAL A 128 18.29 -30.14 22.26
C VAL A 128 17.87 -30.17 20.80
N ARG A 129 18.66 -30.80 19.93
CA ARG A 129 18.28 -31.01 18.52
C ARG A 129 16.95 -31.74 18.41
N GLN A 130 16.77 -32.84 19.12
CA GLN A 130 15.54 -33.62 19.10
C GLN A 130 14.32 -32.80 19.55
N THR A 131 14.48 -31.99 20.59
CA THR A 131 13.41 -31.13 21.13
C THR A 131 13.07 -29.96 20.18
N LEU A 132 14.07 -29.40 19.49
CA LEU A 132 13.85 -28.31 18.52
C LEU A 132 13.20 -28.84 17.24
N TRP A 133 13.61 -30.03 16.78
CA TRP A 133 12.97 -30.71 15.66
C TRP A 133 11.52 -31.10 15.97
N SER A 134 11.24 -31.61 17.17
CA SER A 134 9.86 -31.95 17.57
C SER A 134 8.94 -30.73 17.66
N ASN A 135 9.50 -29.52 17.85
CA ASN A 135 8.77 -28.26 17.94
C ASN A 135 8.82 -27.43 16.63
N SER A 136 9.06 -28.08 15.49
CA SER A 136 9.03 -27.45 14.16
C SER A 136 10.03 -26.30 13.97
N ALA A 137 11.26 -26.45 14.48
CA ALA A 137 12.33 -25.51 14.16
C ALA A 137 12.64 -25.52 12.63
N LEU A 138 12.68 -24.33 12.02
CA LEU A 138 12.87 -24.16 10.58
C LEU A 138 14.28 -24.58 10.10
N GLY A 139 15.28 -24.49 10.98
CA GLY A 139 16.67 -24.88 10.69
C GLY A 139 17.58 -24.72 11.90
N LEU A 140 18.66 -25.51 11.95
CA LEU A 140 19.65 -25.52 13.02
C LEU A 140 21.02 -25.19 12.43
N ALA A 141 21.59 -24.05 12.82
CA ALA A 141 22.97 -23.70 12.50
C ALA A 141 23.79 -23.65 13.79
N LYS A 142 24.92 -24.36 13.82
CA LYS A 142 25.87 -24.28 14.94
C LYS A 142 26.68 -23.00 14.78
N LEU A 143 26.51 -22.06 15.70
CA LEU A 143 27.30 -20.83 15.71
C LEU A 143 28.57 -21.08 16.53
N ASP A 144 29.68 -21.33 15.85
CA ASP A 144 30.98 -21.47 16.50
C ASP A 144 31.44 -20.08 16.97
N ARG A 145 31.59 -19.90 18.28
CA ARG A 145 32.12 -18.63 18.81
C ARG A 145 33.65 -18.69 18.72
N PRO A 146 34.33 -17.66 18.20
CA PRO A 146 35.78 -17.60 18.28
C PRO A 146 36.19 -17.57 19.76
N THR A 147 37.05 -18.52 20.14
CA THR A 147 37.65 -18.62 21.47
C THR A 147 38.41 -17.32 21.78
N PRO A 148 38.26 -16.73 22.98
CA PRO A 148 38.88 -15.44 23.32
C PRO A 148 40.41 -15.45 23.36
N GLU A 149 41.04 -16.60 23.14
CA GLU A 149 42.50 -16.82 23.21
C GLU A 149 43.28 -16.26 22.00
N LYS A 150 42.60 -15.86 20.90
CA LYS A 150 43.26 -15.25 19.73
C LYS A 150 43.10 -13.72 19.66
N ARG A 151 43.22 -13.06 20.81
CA ARG A 151 43.51 -11.62 20.94
C ARG A 151 44.64 -11.45 21.95
N ALA A 152 45.81 -11.94 21.59
CA ALA A 152 47.10 -11.53 22.13
C ALA A 152 48.04 -11.31 20.94
#